data_AF-A0A7Y6YUM8-F1
#
_entry.id   AF-A0A7Y6YUM8-F1
#
_cell.length_a   1.000
_cell.length_b   1.000
_cell.length_c   1.000
_cell.angle_alpha   90.00
_cell.angle_beta   90.00
_cell.angle_gamma   90.00
#
_symmetry.space_group_name_H-M   'P 1'
#
loop_
_entity.id
_entity.type
_entity.pdbx_description
1 polymer ?
#
loop_
_entity_poly.entity_id
_entity_poly.type
_entity_poly.pdbx_seq_one_letter_code
_entity_poly.pdbx_strand_id
1 'polypeptide(L)'
;MSYIETAFAHLAFAGKLYHLACEGRFKRDEIDIPLTFQDQSQDTVWVLPDKIFDTDDDLLLAFANSLSVAFGTAGIVLDSECGRRPNDIETEADQCRHLIYQIRNAFAHNMADPHWEIRNPKFQRVFEFGGLQIDLSDVNGKRFEYRDIGGLDVLECIKDFAIKNHLTKI
;
A
#
# COMPACT_ATOMS: atom_id res chain seq x y z
N MET A 1 11.97 0.92 16.87
CA MET A 1 11.58 1.08 15.46
C MET A 1 10.12 0.71 15.39
N SER A 2 9.26 1.67 15.05
CA SER A 2 7.83 1.42 14.92
C SER A 2 7.58 0.57 13.66
N TYR A 3 6.59 -0.32 13.68
CA TYR A 3 6.21 -1.08 12.47
C TYR A 3 5.80 -0.14 11.32
N ILE A 4 5.30 1.06 11.64
CA ILE A 4 5.03 2.11 10.65
C ILE A 4 6.31 2.50 9.91
N GLU A 5 7.41 2.75 10.62
CA GLU A 5 8.69 3.15 10.00
C GLU A 5 9.19 2.06 9.05
N THR A 6 9.11 0.79 9.46
CA THR A 6 9.52 -0.34 8.63
C THR A 6 8.62 -0.48 7.39
N ALA A 7 7.30 -0.37 7.54
CA ALA A 7 6.36 -0.51 6.44
C ALA A 7 6.49 0.61 5.40
N PHE A 8 6.64 1.85 5.85
CA PHE A 8 6.85 2.99 4.95
C PHE A 8 8.25 3.01 4.33
N ALA A 9 9.28 2.53 5.03
CA ALA A 9 10.59 2.30 4.42
C ALA A 9 10.52 1.24 3.31
N HIS A 10 9.72 0.18 3.49
CA HIS A 10 9.50 -0.82 2.46
C HIS A 10 8.75 -0.25 1.25
N LEU A 11 7.70 0.56 1.47
CA LEU A 11 7.01 1.30 0.41
C LEU A 11 7.96 2.21 -0.38
N ALA A 12 8.78 3.00 0.31
CA ALA A 12 9.77 3.86 -0.33
C ALA A 12 10.81 3.07 -1.12
N PHE A 13 11.24 1.90 -0.61
CA PHE A 13 12.14 1.01 -1.33
C PHE A 13 11.50 0.43 -2.60
N ALA A 14 10.26 -0.05 -2.51
CA ALA A 14 9.51 -0.54 -3.67
C ALA A 14 9.33 0.56 -4.74
N GLY A 15 9.06 1.80 -4.32
CA GLY A 15 8.98 2.96 -5.22
C GLY A 15 10.31 3.23 -5.95
N LYS A 16 11.45 3.12 -5.26
CA LYS A 16 12.78 3.24 -5.88
C LYS A 16 13.03 2.13 -6.90
N LEU A 17 12.68 0.88 -6.58
CA LEU A 17 12.83 -0.24 -7.51
C LEU A 17 11.97 -0.03 -8.77
N TYR A 18 10.71 0.36 -8.60
CA TYR A 18 9.82 0.64 -9.73
C TYR A 18 10.33 1.79 -10.60
N HIS A 19 10.82 2.87 -10.00
CA HIS A 19 11.43 3.99 -10.73
C HIS A 19 12.65 3.53 -11.55
N LEU A 20 13.57 2.79 -10.94
CA LEU A 20 14.75 2.26 -11.64
C LEU A 20 14.35 1.28 -12.77
N ALA A 21 13.28 0.51 -12.59
CA ALA A 21 12.73 -0.34 -13.64
C ALA A 21 12.19 0.47 -14.83
N CYS A 22 11.47 1.56 -14.56
CA CYS A 22 11.01 2.48 -15.61
C CYS A 22 12.17 3.12 -16.39
N GLU A 23 13.33 3.32 -15.76
CA GLU A 23 14.56 3.80 -16.41
C GLU A 23 15.30 2.71 -17.21
N GLY A 24 14.82 1.46 -17.23
CA GLY A 24 15.49 0.34 -17.88
C GLY A 24 16.78 -0.09 -17.18
N ARG A 25 16.92 0.16 -15.87
CA ARG A 25 18.12 -0.20 -15.09
C ARG A 25 18.21 -1.70 -14.78
N PHE A 26 17.12 -2.43 -14.98
CA PHE A 26 17.05 -3.86 -14.78
C PHE A 26 16.92 -4.56 -16.13
N LYS A 27 17.72 -5.59 -16.34
CA LYS A 27 17.58 -6.48 -17.50
C LYS A 27 16.90 -7.76 -17.05
N ARG A 28 15.85 -8.19 -17.75
CA ARG A 28 15.10 -9.40 -17.43
C ARG A 28 16.01 -10.62 -17.32
N ASP A 29 16.95 -10.79 -18.24
CA ASP A 29 17.85 -11.96 -18.23
C ASP A 29 18.87 -11.96 -17.08
N GLU A 30 19.02 -10.85 -16.35
CA GLU A 30 19.86 -10.77 -15.14
C GLU A 30 19.06 -11.04 -13.86
N ILE A 31 17.74 -10.91 -13.89
CA ILE A 31 16.84 -11.10 -12.73
C ILE A 31 16.11 -12.45 -12.80
N ASP A 32 15.57 -12.79 -13.96
CA ASP A 32 14.78 -13.98 -14.20
C ASP A 32 15.72 -15.15 -14.51
N ILE A 33 16.41 -15.61 -13.46
CA ILE A 33 17.40 -16.67 -13.53
C ILE A 33 17.00 -17.84 -12.63
N PRO A 34 17.42 -19.08 -12.95
CA PRO A 34 17.26 -20.20 -12.04
C PRO A 34 17.90 -19.89 -10.69
N LEU A 35 17.12 -19.96 -9.62
CA LEU A 35 17.58 -19.64 -8.27
C LEU A 35 17.02 -20.64 -7.26
N THR A 36 17.91 -21.13 -6.39
CA THR A 36 17.54 -21.98 -5.26
C THR A 36 18.01 -21.30 -3.98
N PHE A 37 17.07 -21.07 -3.07
CA PHE A 37 17.37 -20.61 -1.71
C PHE A 37 17.53 -21.81 -0.80
N GLN A 38 18.58 -21.76 0.01
CA GLN A 38 18.76 -22.68 1.13
C GLN A 38 18.94 -21.83 2.38
N ASP A 39 18.09 -22.05 3.38
CA ASP A 39 18.23 -21.36 4.67
C ASP A 39 19.54 -21.78 5.36
N GLN A 40 20.05 -20.93 6.25
CA GLN A 40 21.25 -21.17 7.05
C GLN A 40 21.14 -22.43 7.92
N SER A 41 19.91 -22.79 8.33
CA SER A 41 19.63 -24.05 9.03
C SER A 41 19.77 -25.30 8.15
N GLN A 42 19.83 -25.13 6.82
CA GLN A 42 19.80 -26.17 5.78
C GLN A 42 18.56 -27.08 5.76
N ASP A 43 17.58 -26.83 6.63
CA ASP A 43 16.37 -27.65 6.73
C ASP A 43 15.30 -27.28 5.68
N THR A 44 15.44 -26.12 5.03
CA THR A 44 14.51 -25.66 3.99
C THR A 44 15.25 -25.31 2.71
N VAL A 45 14.79 -25.91 1.60
CA VAL A 45 15.21 -25.60 0.24
C VAL A 45 14.00 -25.08 -0.53
N TRP A 46 14.12 -23.91 -1.13
CA TRP A 46 13.10 -23.32 -2.00
C TRP A 46 13.68 -23.10 -3.40
N VAL A 47 13.19 -23.89 -4.36
CA VAL A 47 13.58 -23.80 -5.77
C VAL A 47 12.57 -22.90 -6.49
N LEU A 48 13.04 -21.80 -7.06
CA LEU A 48 12.20 -20.94 -7.90
C LEU A 48 12.08 -21.52 -9.32
N PRO A 49 11.01 -21.21 -10.06
CA PRO A 49 10.95 -21.49 -11.49
C PRO A 49 12.11 -20.82 -12.23
N ASP A 50 12.63 -21.48 -13.27
CA ASP A 50 13.77 -20.98 -14.06
C ASP A 50 13.50 -19.66 -14.77
N LYS A 51 12.24 -19.47 -15.20
CA LYS A 51 11.73 -18.27 -15.87
C LYS A 51 10.29 -18.00 -15.45
N ILE A 52 9.96 -16.75 -15.15
CA ILE A 52 8.61 -16.28 -14.80
C ILE A 52 8.12 -15.12 -15.67
N PHE A 53 8.97 -14.54 -16.53
CA PHE A 53 8.61 -13.42 -17.39
C PHE A 53 8.80 -13.74 -18.88
N ASP A 54 7.76 -13.53 -19.69
CA ASP A 54 7.84 -13.71 -21.13
C ASP A 54 8.48 -12.49 -21.82
N THR A 55 8.26 -11.30 -21.26
CA THR A 55 8.68 -10.00 -21.82
C THR A 55 9.28 -9.06 -20.77
N ASP A 56 9.95 -8.00 -21.23
CA ASP A 56 10.43 -6.92 -20.33
C ASP A 56 9.26 -6.13 -19.71
N ASP A 57 8.10 -6.11 -20.38
CA ASP A 57 6.89 -5.50 -19.84
C ASP A 57 6.34 -6.27 -18.64
N ASP A 58 6.45 -7.61 -18.64
CA ASP A 58 6.07 -8.43 -17.49
C ASP A 58 6.95 -8.14 -16.26
N LEU A 59 8.24 -7.90 -16.49
CA LEU A 59 9.18 -7.50 -15.44
C LEU A 59 8.77 -6.13 -14.87
N LEU A 60 8.47 -5.15 -15.72
CA LEU A 60 8.02 -3.83 -15.28
C LEU A 60 6.70 -3.92 -14.49
N LEU A 61 5.77 -4.77 -14.95
CA LEU A 61 4.51 -5.04 -14.26
C LEU A 61 4.75 -5.68 -12.89
N ALA A 62 5.73 -6.58 -12.74
CA ALA A 62 6.08 -7.17 -11.46
C ALA A 62 6.59 -6.12 -10.45
N PHE A 63 7.38 -5.13 -10.91
CA PHE A 63 7.78 -3.99 -10.08
C PHE A 63 6.60 -3.10 -9.70
N ALA A 64 5.69 -2.82 -10.64
CA ALA A 64 4.47 -2.05 -10.35
C ALA A 64 3.57 -2.77 -9.32
N ASN A 65 3.40 -4.09 -9.46
CA ASN A 65 2.66 -4.92 -8.51
C ASN A 65 3.34 -4.95 -7.14
N SER A 66 4.67 -5.02 -7.10
CA SER A 66 5.44 -4.95 -5.84
C SER A 66 5.21 -3.62 -5.13
N LEU A 67 5.17 -2.50 -5.87
CA LEU A 67 4.81 -1.19 -5.33
C LEU A 67 3.37 -1.17 -4.78
N SER A 68 2.41 -1.73 -5.51
CA SER A 68 1.01 -1.84 -5.06
C SER A 68 0.89 -2.65 -3.76
N VAL A 69 1.56 -3.80 -3.67
CA VAL A 69 1.58 -4.65 -2.47
C VAL A 69 2.23 -3.93 -1.29
N ALA A 70 3.35 -3.23 -1.51
CA ALA A 70 4.01 -2.45 -0.46
C ALA A 70 3.12 -1.30 0.03
N PHE A 71 2.38 -0.63 -0.86
CA PHE A 71 1.42 0.41 -0.52
C PHE A 71 0.28 -0.12 0.35
N GLY A 72 -0.34 -1.22 -0.08
CA GLY A 72 -1.40 -1.88 0.69
C GLY A 72 -0.92 -2.31 2.07
N THR A 73 0.30 -2.87 2.15
CA THR A 73 0.93 -3.27 3.41
C THR A 73 1.14 -2.07 4.34
N ALA A 74 1.65 -0.94 3.83
CA ALA A 74 1.80 0.28 4.62
C ALA A 74 0.46 0.81 5.14
N GLY A 75 -0.60 0.77 4.31
CA GLY A 75 -1.96 1.13 4.73
C GLY A 75 -2.52 0.22 5.83
N ILE A 76 -2.33 -1.10 5.72
CA ILE A 76 -2.73 -2.08 6.74
C ILE A 76 -1.99 -1.84 8.06
N VAL A 77 -0.68 -1.62 8.01
CA VAL A 77 0.14 -1.35 9.20
C VAL A 77 -0.31 -0.05 9.86
N LEU A 78 -0.48 1.02 9.09
CA LEU A 78 -0.97 2.30 9.60
C LEU A 78 -2.35 2.16 10.28
N ASP A 79 -3.25 1.37 9.70
CA ASP A 79 -4.55 1.06 10.29
C ASP A 79 -4.44 0.31 11.62
N SER A 80 -3.55 -0.69 11.69
CA SER A 80 -3.37 -1.52 12.89
C SER A 80 -2.77 -0.74 14.08
N GLU A 81 -1.99 0.30 13.76
CA GLU A 81 -1.37 1.19 14.72
C GLU A 81 -2.29 2.33 15.13
N CYS A 82 -3.30 2.64 14.31
CA CYS A 82 -4.37 3.55 14.70
C CYS A 82 -5.22 2.92 15.83
N GLY A 83 -5.53 3.72 16.85
CA GLY A 83 -6.38 3.31 17.97
C GLY A 83 -7.83 3.01 17.56
N ARG A 84 -8.71 2.84 18.57
CA ARG A 84 -10.12 2.58 18.35
C ARG A 84 -10.77 3.68 17.49
N ARG A 85 -11.47 3.26 16.43
CA ARG A 85 -12.28 4.15 15.58
C ARG A 85 -13.57 4.54 16.31
N PRO A 86 -13.94 5.83 16.36
CA PRO A 86 -15.25 6.25 16.83
C PRO A 86 -16.34 5.81 15.84
N ASN A 87 -17.56 5.68 16.34
CA ASN A 87 -18.70 5.32 15.49
C ASN A 87 -19.07 6.46 14.54
N ASP A 88 -19.02 7.69 15.05
CA ASP A 88 -19.32 8.92 14.34
C ASP A 88 -18.04 9.56 13.80
N ILE A 89 -18.22 10.45 12.82
CA ILE A 89 -17.14 11.14 12.12
C ILE A 89 -17.36 12.64 12.30
N GLU A 90 -16.76 13.21 13.33
CA GLU A 90 -17.01 14.60 13.73
C GLU A 90 -15.75 15.46 13.56
N THR A 91 -14.58 14.91 13.83
CA THR A 91 -13.30 15.62 13.82
C THR A 91 -12.43 15.22 12.64
N GLU A 92 -11.43 16.04 12.32
CA GLU A 92 -10.37 15.67 11.36
C GLU A 92 -9.67 14.36 11.74
N ALA A 93 -9.48 14.11 13.04
CA ALA A 93 -8.89 12.87 13.54
C ALA A 93 -9.76 11.65 13.22
N ASP A 94 -11.09 11.79 13.31
CA ASP A 94 -12.03 10.72 12.98
C ASP A 94 -12.02 10.46 11.47
N GLN A 95 -12.02 11.54 10.68
CA GLN A 95 -11.92 11.47 9.22
C GLN A 95 -10.63 10.76 8.79
N CYS A 96 -9.48 11.13 9.35
CA CYS A 96 -8.21 10.46 9.09
C CYS A 96 -8.25 8.96 9.41
N ARG A 97 -8.72 8.59 10.61
CA ARG A 97 -8.82 7.17 11.02
C ARG A 97 -9.75 6.35 10.12
N HIS A 98 -10.87 6.94 9.70
CA HIS A 98 -11.83 6.26 8.84
C HIS A 98 -11.36 6.19 7.39
N LEU A 99 -10.61 7.17 6.90
CA LEU A 99 -9.97 7.09 5.58
C LEU A 99 -8.89 6.00 5.56
N ILE A 100 -8.01 5.96 6.57
CA ILE A 100 -7.00 4.90 6.71
C ILE A 100 -7.67 3.52 6.67
N TYR A 101 -8.80 3.38 7.37
CA TYR A 101 -9.59 2.16 7.35
C TYR A 101 -10.17 1.83 5.96
N GLN A 102 -10.67 2.82 5.21
CA GLN A 102 -11.14 2.58 3.83
C GLN A 102 -10.00 2.18 2.90
N ILE A 103 -8.83 2.81 3.00
CA ILE A 103 -7.64 2.43 2.23
C ILE A 103 -7.26 0.99 2.57
N ARG A 104 -7.18 0.63 3.85
CA ARG A 104 -6.92 -0.75 4.29
C ARG A 104 -7.95 -1.73 3.71
N ASN A 105 -9.24 -1.38 3.69
CA ASN A 105 -10.29 -2.24 3.14
C ASN A 105 -10.13 -2.46 1.64
N ALA A 106 -9.65 -1.45 0.89
CA ALA A 106 -9.45 -1.60 -0.55
C ALA A 106 -8.44 -2.71 -0.90
N PHE A 107 -7.49 -2.97 -0.01
CA PHE A 107 -6.44 -4.00 -0.18
C PHE A 107 -6.73 -5.29 0.58
N ALA A 108 -7.80 -5.36 1.37
CA ALA A 108 -8.02 -6.45 2.33
C ALA A 108 -8.38 -7.80 1.68
N HIS A 109 -9.00 -7.77 0.50
CA HIS A 109 -9.53 -8.96 -0.16
C HIS A 109 -8.66 -9.45 -1.32
N ASN A 110 -7.97 -8.53 -2.01
CA ASN A 110 -7.02 -8.84 -3.06
C ASN A 110 -5.95 -7.75 -3.15
N MET A 111 -4.73 -8.04 -2.68
CA MET A 111 -3.63 -7.07 -2.72
C MET A 111 -3.05 -6.86 -4.13
N ALA A 112 -3.18 -7.86 -5.00
CA ALA A 112 -2.69 -7.77 -6.39
C ALA A 112 -3.67 -7.01 -7.30
N ASP A 113 -4.95 -6.96 -6.92
CA ASP A 113 -5.99 -6.22 -7.65
C ASP A 113 -6.97 -5.54 -6.68
N PRO A 114 -6.51 -4.48 -5.98
CA PRO A 114 -7.27 -3.82 -4.93
C PRO A 114 -8.51 -3.11 -5.48
N HIS A 115 -9.60 -3.16 -4.74
CA HIS A 115 -10.89 -2.56 -5.10
C HIS A 115 -11.51 -1.90 -3.89
N TRP A 116 -12.07 -0.71 -4.05
CA TRP A 116 -12.79 -0.05 -2.98
C TRP A 116 -13.99 -0.88 -2.55
N GLU A 117 -14.08 -1.17 -1.25
CA GLU A 117 -15.19 -1.91 -0.68
C GLU A 117 -15.82 -1.14 0.49
N ILE A 118 -16.66 -0.17 0.13
CA ILE A 118 -17.29 0.80 1.03
C ILE A 118 -18.77 0.45 1.18
N ARG A 119 -19.06 -0.66 1.88
CA ARG A 119 -20.43 -1.19 2.06
C ARG A 119 -21.33 -0.30 2.92
N ASN A 120 -20.77 0.48 3.83
CA ASN A 120 -21.53 1.39 4.68
C ASN A 120 -21.57 2.78 4.03
N PRO A 121 -22.76 3.29 3.63
CA PRO A 121 -22.89 4.58 2.96
C PRO A 121 -22.30 5.76 3.74
N LYS A 122 -22.17 5.66 5.07
CA LYS A 122 -21.57 6.73 5.89
C LYS A 122 -20.10 7.04 5.54
N PHE A 123 -19.42 6.10 4.88
CA PHE A 123 -18.03 6.25 4.45
C PHE A 123 -17.91 6.64 2.96
N GLN A 124 -19.01 6.64 2.22
CA GLN A 124 -19.06 7.15 0.85
C GLN A 124 -19.25 8.67 0.93
N ARG A 125 -18.15 9.38 1.20
CA ARG A 125 -18.16 10.82 1.48
C ARG A 125 -16.83 11.46 1.11
N VAL A 126 -16.81 12.78 1.19
CA VAL A 126 -15.57 13.55 1.24
C VAL A 126 -14.98 13.46 2.65
N PHE A 127 -13.69 13.13 2.72
CA PHE A 127 -12.85 13.18 3.91
C PHE A 127 -11.95 14.41 3.84
N GLU A 128 -11.96 15.21 4.90
CA GLU A 128 -11.21 16.46 5.01
C GLU A 128 -10.42 16.51 6.32
N PHE A 129 -9.10 16.57 6.23
CA PHE A 129 -8.21 16.71 7.38
C PHE A 129 -6.81 17.15 6.95
N GLY A 130 -6.12 17.94 7.76
CA GLY A 130 -4.71 18.29 7.51
C GLY A 130 -4.45 18.99 6.17
N GLY A 131 -5.48 19.64 5.59
CA GLY A 131 -5.43 20.26 4.25
C GLY A 131 -5.64 19.29 3.08
N LEU A 132 -5.86 18.00 3.34
CA LEU A 132 -6.28 17.01 2.34
C LEU A 132 -7.80 17.03 2.17
N GLN A 133 -8.25 16.81 0.94
CA GLN A 133 -9.66 16.60 0.59
C GLN A 133 -9.73 15.39 -0.35
N ILE A 134 -10.39 14.31 0.09
CA ILE A 134 -10.43 13.02 -0.61
C ILE A 134 -11.87 12.57 -0.73
N ASP A 135 -12.36 12.45 -1.97
CA ASP A 135 -13.76 12.12 -2.27
C ASP A 135 -13.93 10.62 -2.56
N LEU A 136 -14.55 9.90 -1.61
CA LEU A 136 -14.91 8.49 -1.76
C LEU A 136 -16.41 8.28 -2.02
N SER A 137 -17.16 9.33 -2.39
CA SER A 137 -18.62 9.28 -2.54
C SER A 137 -19.11 8.33 -3.64
N ASP A 138 -18.31 8.11 -4.68
CA ASP A 138 -18.67 7.27 -5.82
C ASP A 138 -17.59 6.24 -6.17
N VAL A 139 -16.76 5.79 -5.22
CA VAL A 139 -15.66 4.85 -5.55
C VAL A 139 -15.98 3.39 -5.25
N ASN A 140 -17.06 3.10 -4.52
CA ASN A 140 -17.38 1.73 -4.10
C ASN A 140 -17.50 0.77 -5.29
N GLY A 141 -16.79 -0.37 -5.22
CA GLY A 141 -16.72 -1.38 -6.26
C GLY A 141 -15.74 -1.07 -7.40
N LYS A 142 -15.17 0.14 -7.47
CA LYS A 142 -14.14 0.49 -8.45
C LYS A 142 -12.78 -0.07 -8.02
N ARG A 143 -11.95 -0.42 -9.01
CA ARG A 143 -10.54 -0.72 -8.77
C ARG A 143 -9.89 0.48 -8.09
N PHE A 144 -9.11 0.23 -7.05
CA PHE A 144 -8.37 1.28 -6.37
C PHE A 144 -7.30 1.84 -7.30
N GLU A 145 -7.23 3.15 -7.40
CA GLU A 145 -6.14 3.87 -8.05
C GLU A 145 -5.56 4.92 -7.12
N TYR A 146 -4.24 5.16 -7.19
CA TYR A 146 -3.58 6.16 -6.34
C TYR A 146 -4.21 7.56 -6.48
N ARG A 147 -4.74 7.89 -7.66
CA ARG A 147 -5.44 9.16 -7.93
C ARG A 147 -6.73 9.34 -7.11
N ASP A 148 -7.36 8.24 -6.67
CA ASP A 148 -8.60 8.29 -5.90
C ASP A 148 -8.39 8.98 -4.54
N ILE A 149 -7.16 8.94 -4.02
CA ILE A 149 -6.75 9.65 -2.80
C ILE A 149 -5.90 10.89 -3.09
N GLY A 150 -5.71 11.26 -4.36
CA GLY A 150 -4.91 12.42 -4.78
C GLY A 150 -3.46 12.13 -5.18
N GLY A 151 -2.99 10.89 -5.10
CA GLY A 151 -1.62 10.50 -5.47
C GLY A 151 -1.03 9.41 -4.58
N LEU A 152 0.11 8.86 -5.01
CA LEU A 152 0.85 7.83 -4.26
C LEU A 152 1.43 8.40 -2.95
N ASP A 153 1.89 9.65 -2.99
CA ASP A 153 2.49 10.38 -1.88
C ASP A 153 1.49 10.72 -0.77
N VAL A 154 0.19 10.74 -1.07
CA VAL A 154 -0.84 11.10 -0.09
C VAL A 154 -0.87 10.14 1.10
N LEU A 155 -0.51 8.86 0.93
CA LEU A 155 -0.41 7.94 2.06
C LEU A 155 0.66 8.37 3.09
N GLU A 156 1.76 8.98 2.65
CA GLU A 156 2.76 9.59 3.53
C GLU A 156 2.18 10.80 4.27
N CYS A 157 1.43 11.66 3.58
CA CYS A 157 0.75 12.80 4.20
C CYS A 157 -0.26 12.36 5.28
N ILE A 158 -1.02 11.29 5.01
CA ILE A 158 -1.96 10.69 5.96
C ILE A 158 -1.21 10.16 7.19
N LYS A 159 -0.10 9.44 6.97
CA LYS A 159 0.77 8.94 8.05
C LYS A 159 1.33 10.07 8.90
N ASP A 160 1.87 11.12 8.27
CA ASP A 160 2.43 12.28 8.98
C ASP A 160 1.38 13.01 9.81
N PHE A 161 0.16 13.18 9.26
CA PHE A 161 -0.96 13.73 10.02
C PHE A 161 -1.32 12.84 11.21
N ALA A 162 -1.40 11.52 11.02
CA ALA A 162 -1.75 10.57 12.08
C ALA A 162 -0.72 10.57 13.22
N ILE A 163 0.58 10.61 12.90
CA ILE A 163 1.65 10.67 13.89
C ILE A 163 1.61 12.02 14.63
N LYS A 164 1.53 13.14 13.90
CA LYS A 164 1.51 14.49 14.48
C LYS A 164 0.36 14.69 15.46
N ASN A 165 -0.78 14.06 15.21
CA ASN A 165 -1.99 14.17 16.04
C ASN A 165 -2.15 13.02 17.03
N HIS A 166 -1.11 12.21 17.26
CA HIS A 166 -1.11 11.09 18.22
C HIS A 166 -2.27 10.10 17.99
N LEU A 167 -2.59 9.82 16.72
CA LEU A 167 -3.62 8.86 16.34
C LEU A 167 -3.10 7.41 16.39
N THR A 168 -1.78 7.25 16.30
CA THR A 168 -1.04 6.00 16.34
C THR A 168 -0.51 5.68 17.74
N LYS A 169 -0.27 4.40 18.05
CA LYS A 169 0.24 3.92 19.36
C LYS A 169 1.73 4.22 19.64
N ILE A 170 2.35 5.11 18.86
CA ILE A 170 3.78 5.43 18.94
C ILE A 170 4.06 6.42 20.07
#